data_AF-S4W513-F1
#
_entry.id   AF-S4W513-F1
#
_cell.length_a   1.000
_cell.length_b   1.000
_cell.length_c   1.000
_cell.angle_alpha   90.00
_cell.angle_beta   90.00
_cell.angle_gamma   90.00
#
_symmetry.space_group_name_H-M   'P 1'
#
loop_
_entity.id
_entity.type
_entity.pdbx_description
1 polymer ?
#
loop_
_entity_poly.entity_id
_entity_poly.type
_entity_poly.pdbx_seq_one_letter_code
_entity_poly.pdbx_strand_id
1 'polypeptide(L)'
;MGEGHPLNDEDRAPWLERIRDAAFSLEQKSEMGIIVCSALKKKYRDQIRHGNRNVKFLFLQGSYDVILERMRQRKGHYMKESMLKSQFDTLEVPGADEPDVIAIDIDASFEEVVARCVQALKPYLS
;
A
#
# COMPACT_ATOMS: atom_id res chain seq x y z
N MET A 1 13.23 -8.47 8.61
CA MET A 1 13.97 -7.23 8.28
C MET A 1 15.03 -7.01 9.35
N GLY A 2 16.31 -6.96 9.00
CA GLY A 2 17.39 -6.84 10.00
C GLY A 2 18.77 -6.42 9.46
N GLU A 3 19.14 -6.75 8.22
CA GLU A 3 20.53 -6.59 7.75
C GLU A 3 20.71 -5.61 6.58
N GLY A 4 19.71 -4.78 6.25
CA GLY A 4 19.86 -3.74 5.24
C GLY A 4 19.83 -4.20 3.77
N HIS A 5 19.63 -5.50 3.52
CA HIS A 5 19.36 -6.02 2.18
C HIS A 5 17.88 -5.78 1.78
N PRO A 6 17.62 -5.24 0.58
CA PRO A 6 16.25 -5.17 0.07
C PRO A 6 15.72 -6.59 -0.12
N LEU A 7 14.53 -6.86 0.42
CA LEU A 7 13.83 -8.13 0.18
C LEU A 7 13.65 -8.32 -1.34
N ASN A 8 13.74 -9.56 -1.81
CA ASN A 8 13.42 -9.91 -3.20
C ASN A 8 11.95 -10.34 -3.32
N ASP A 9 11.54 -10.81 -4.50
CA ASP A 9 10.15 -11.24 -4.72
C ASP A 9 9.80 -12.53 -3.95
N GLU A 10 10.76 -13.45 -3.82
CA GLU A 10 10.59 -14.73 -3.12
C GLU A 10 10.45 -14.53 -1.61
N ASP A 11 11.22 -13.60 -1.03
CA ASP A 11 11.11 -13.22 0.37
C ASP A 11 9.74 -12.61 0.71
N ARG A 12 9.12 -11.93 -0.26
CA ARG A 12 7.82 -11.26 -0.08
C ARG A 12 6.65 -12.21 -0.27
N ALA A 13 6.81 -13.29 -1.05
CA ALA A 13 5.70 -14.18 -1.39
C ALA A 13 4.97 -14.76 -0.16
N PRO A 14 5.64 -15.29 0.89
CA PRO A 14 4.97 -15.79 2.08
C PRO A 14 4.25 -14.69 2.89
N TRP A 15 4.78 -13.47 2.85
CA TRP A 15 4.14 -12.33 3.53
C TRP A 15 2.88 -11.86 2.79
N LEU A 16 2.93 -11.81 1.46
CA LEU A 16 1.76 -11.49 0.63
C LEU A 16 0.67 -12.55 0.74
N GLU A 17 1.05 -13.82 0.86
CA GLU A 17 0.13 -14.91 1.17
C GLU A 17 -0.57 -14.70 2.51
N ARG A 18 0.16 -14.33 3.57
CA ARG A 18 -0.46 -13.99 4.86
C ARG A 18 -1.42 -12.82 4.78
N ILE A 19 -1.13 -11.81 3.96
CA ILE A 19 -2.03 -10.68 3.74
C ILE A 19 -3.30 -11.14 3.00
N ARG A 20 -3.13 -11.95 1.96
CA ARG A 20 -4.25 -12.56 1.22
C ARG A 20 -5.15 -13.36 2.17
N ASP A 21 -4.58 -14.18 3.02
CA ASP A 21 -5.33 -15.04 3.95
C ASP A 21 -6.01 -14.21 5.05
N ALA A 22 -5.38 -13.13 5.52
CA ALA A 22 -6.00 -12.19 6.45
C ALA A 22 -7.19 -11.45 5.82
N ALA A 23 -7.05 -10.99 4.57
CA ALA A 23 -8.14 -10.39 3.81
C ALA A 23 -9.29 -11.39 3.60
N PHE A 24 -8.96 -12.64 3.26
CA PHE A 24 -9.94 -13.72 3.11
C PHE A 24 -10.69 -14.00 4.40
N SER A 25 -9.98 -14.01 5.54
CA SER A 25 -10.60 -14.21 6.86
C SER A 25 -11.63 -13.12 7.20
N LEU A 26 -11.31 -11.85 6.89
CA LEU A 26 -12.23 -10.73 7.08
C LEU A 26 -13.46 -10.86 6.19
N GLU A 27 -13.25 -11.16 4.90
CA GLU A 27 -14.33 -11.35 3.93
C GLU A 27 -15.29 -12.48 4.33
N GLN A 28 -14.75 -13.63 4.76
CA GLN A 28 -15.55 -14.77 5.20
C GLN A 28 -16.36 -14.51 6.48
N LYS A 29 -15.94 -13.56 7.30
CA LYS A 29 -16.66 -13.14 8.51
C LYS A 29 -17.61 -11.97 8.28
N SER A 30 -17.69 -11.46 7.05
CA SER A 30 -18.38 -10.21 6.72
C SER A 30 -17.88 -9.03 7.57
N GLU A 31 -16.59 -9.03 7.90
CA GLU A 31 -15.93 -7.97 8.65
C GLU A 31 -15.16 -7.05 7.70
N MET A 32 -15.01 -5.79 8.09
CA MET A 32 -14.16 -4.83 7.39
C MET A 32 -12.85 -4.64 8.14
N GLY A 33 -11.75 -4.52 7.40
CA GLY A 33 -10.44 -4.25 7.98
C GLY A 33 -9.53 -3.49 7.02
N ILE A 34 -8.56 -2.78 7.59
CA ILE A 34 -7.53 -2.07 6.84
C ILE A 34 -6.20 -2.78 7.07
N ILE A 35 -5.54 -3.17 5.98
CA ILE A 35 -4.22 -3.78 6.01
C ILE A 35 -3.24 -2.83 5.34
N VAL A 36 -2.14 -2.52 6.03
CA VAL A 36 -1.06 -1.70 5.48
C VAL A 36 -0.05 -2.61 4.78
N CYS A 37 0.06 -2.48 3.46
CA CYS A 37 1.02 -3.20 2.63
C CYS A 37 1.55 -2.26 1.53
N SER A 38 2.84 -2.32 1.21
CA SER A 38 3.40 -1.48 0.13
C SER A 38 2.93 -1.93 -1.25
N ALA A 39 2.67 -3.22 -1.47
CA ALA A 39 2.09 -3.81 -2.68
C ALA A 39 2.58 -3.16 -4.00
N LEU A 40 3.90 -2.93 -4.09
CA LEU A 40 4.52 -2.05 -5.09
C LEU A 40 4.33 -2.55 -6.53
N LYS A 41 4.34 -3.86 -6.74
CA LYS A 41 4.21 -4.49 -8.07
C LYS A 41 2.79 -4.98 -8.30
N LYS A 42 2.33 -4.94 -9.55
CA LYS A 42 1.03 -5.50 -9.97
C LYS A 42 0.89 -6.96 -9.55
N LYS A 43 1.95 -7.76 -9.73
CA LYS A 43 1.93 -9.18 -9.31
C LYS A 43 1.68 -9.38 -7.82
N TYR A 44 2.11 -8.45 -6.96
CA TYR A 44 1.85 -8.53 -5.52
C TYR A 44 0.37 -8.24 -5.23
N ARG A 45 -0.20 -7.23 -5.91
CA ARG A 45 -1.62 -6.91 -5.82
C ARG A 45 -2.46 -8.07 -6.34
N ASP A 46 -2.08 -8.68 -7.45
CA ASP A 46 -2.74 -9.87 -8.01
C ASP A 46 -2.70 -11.07 -7.06
N GLN A 47 -1.58 -11.29 -6.36
CA GLN A 47 -1.48 -12.33 -5.33
C GLN A 47 -2.46 -12.09 -4.17
N ILE A 48 -2.63 -10.83 -3.74
CA ILE A 48 -3.59 -10.46 -2.68
C ILE A 48 -5.04 -10.57 -3.19
N ARG A 49 -5.31 -10.20 -4.45
CA ARG A 49 -6.63 -10.35 -5.09
C ARG A 49 -7.06 -11.81 -5.22
N HIS A 50 -6.10 -12.73 -5.39
CA HIS A 50 -6.42 -14.12 -5.63
C HIS A 50 -7.26 -14.72 -4.49
N GLY A 51 -8.48 -15.15 -4.80
CA GLY A 51 -9.43 -15.72 -3.83
C GLY A 51 -10.25 -14.70 -3.03
N ASN A 52 -9.96 -13.41 -3.15
CA ASN A 52 -10.69 -12.33 -2.47
C ASN A 52 -11.51 -11.52 -3.48
N ARG A 53 -12.79 -11.25 -3.20
CA ARG A 53 -13.67 -10.54 -4.15
C ARG A 53 -13.86 -9.07 -3.79
N ASN A 54 -13.67 -8.75 -2.51
CA ASN A 54 -14.00 -7.43 -1.96
C ASN A 54 -12.78 -6.60 -1.54
N VAL A 55 -11.56 -7.03 -1.89
CA VAL A 55 -10.35 -6.26 -1.63
C VAL A 55 -10.31 -5.01 -2.52
N LYS A 56 -9.98 -3.88 -1.90
CA LYS A 56 -9.70 -2.59 -2.56
C LYS A 56 -8.32 -2.11 -2.14
N PHE A 57 -7.64 -1.41 -3.03
CA PHE A 57 -6.32 -0.83 -2.75
C PHE A 57 -6.43 0.68 -2.71
N LEU A 58 -6.00 1.30 -1.62
CA LEU A 58 -5.75 2.75 -1.58
C LEU A 58 -4.29 2.99 -1.94
N PHE A 59 -4.05 3.49 -3.15
CA PHE A 59 -2.71 3.86 -3.59
C PHE A 59 -2.41 5.30 -3.16
N LEU A 60 -1.66 5.43 -2.06
CA LEU A 60 -1.20 6.71 -1.53
C LEU A 60 -0.10 7.28 -2.42
N GLN A 61 -0.50 8.05 -3.44
CA GLN A 61 0.36 8.58 -4.48
C GLN A 61 0.97 9.92 -4.06
N GLY A 62 2.29 10.02 -4.15
CA GLY A 62 3.02 11.28 -3.98
C GLY A 62 4.31 11.28 -4.79
N SER A 63 4.84 12.47 -5.07
CA SER A 63 6.15 12.61 -5.70
C SER A 63 7.26 12.14 -4.75
N TYR A 64 8.42 11.82 -5.32
CA TYR A 64 9.61 11.47 -4.55
C TYR A 64 9.96 12.57 -3.54
N ASP A 65 9.92 13.83 -3.97
CA ASP A 65 10.29 14.99 -3.15
C ASP A 65 9.33 15.18 -1.97
N VAL A 66 8.02 15.05 -2.19
CA VAL A 66 7.00 15.16 -1.12
C VAL A 66 7.22 14.09 -0.06
N ILE A 67 7.49 12.85 -0.46
CA ILE A 67 7.72 11.75 0.48
C ILE A 67 9.04 11.94 1.22
N LEU A 68 10.11 12.34 0.50
CA LEU A 68 11.42 12.60 1.08
C LEU A 68 11.36 13.72 2.13
N GLU A 69 10.67 14.81 1.83
CA GLU A 69 10.49 15.92 2.77
C GLU A 69 9.76 15.45 4.04
N ARG A 70 8.65 14.72 3.91
CA ARG A 70 7.90 14.16 5.05
C ARG A 70 8.75 13.21 5.89
N MET A 71 9.58 12.39 5.25
CA MET A 71 10.50 11.49 5.94
C MET A 71 11.55 12.28 6.73
N ARG A 72 12.12 13.34 6.16
CA ARG A 72 13.13 14.20 6.80
C ARG A 72 12.58 14.95 8.02
N GLN A 73 11.31 15.32 8.00
CA GLN A 73 10.65 16.01 9.12
C GLN A 73 10.37 15.10 10.32
N ARG A 74 10.36 13.77 10.15
CA ARG A 74 10.12 12.82 11.26
C ARG A 74 11.36 12.69 12.16
N LYS A 75 11.28 13.21 13.38
CA LYS A 75 12.30 13.01 14.41
C LYS A 75 12.33 11.55 14.86
N GLY A 76 13.51 10.91 14.88
CA GLY A 76 13.71 9.59 15.50
C GLY A 76 13.68 8.37 14.58
N HIS A 77 13.35 8.52 13.29
CA HIS A 77 13.37 7.42 12.32
C HIS A 77 14.28 7.73 11.13
N TYR A 78 15.50 7.18 11.15
CA TYR A 78 16.43 7.28 10.03
C TYR A 78 16.10 6.22 8.96
N MET A 79 15.04 6.42 8.18
CA MET A 79 14.91 5.69 6.92
C MET A 79 15.89 6.30 5.92
N LYS A 80 16.84 5.48 5.45
CA LYS A 80 17.86 5.91 4.50
C LYS A 80 17.18 6.30 3.17
N GLU A 81 17.56 7.43 2.60
CA GLU A 81 17.09 7.92 1.28
C GLU A 81 17.22 6.85 0.18
N SER A 82 18.23 5.98 0.29
CA SER A 82 18.43 4.82 -0.58
C SER A 82 17.27 3.82 -0.55
N MET A 83 16.57 3.68 0.57
CA MET A 83 15.37 2.85 0.70
C MET A 83 14.19 3.48 -0.03
N LEU A 84 14.01 4.80 0.06
CA LEU A 84 12.95 5.48 -0.70
C LEU A 84 13.17 5.30 -2.19
N LYS A 85 14.43 5.48 -2.64
CA LYS A 85 14.80 5.26 -4.04
C LYS A 85 14.46 3.85 -4.52
N SER A 86 14.85 2.82 -3.77
CA SER A 86 14.55 1.43 -4.17
C SER A 86 13.05 1.11 -4.21
N GLN A 87 12.25 1.74 -3.34
CA GLN A 87 10.78 1.61 -3.39
C GLN A 87 10.21 2.22 -4.67
N PHE A 88 10.66 3.42 -5.05
CA PHE A 88 10.27 4.07 -6.31
C PHE A 88 10.73 3.29 -7.53
N ASP A 89 11.96 2.76 -7.53
CA ASP A 89 12.47 1.92 -8.62
C ASP A 89 11.67 0.60 -8.76
N THR A 90 11.06 0.13 -7.67
CA THR A 90 10.24 -1.09 -7.65
C THR A 90 8.75 -0.83 -7.94
N LEU A 91 8.31 0.42 -7.85
CA LEU A 91 6.90 0.79 -7.94
C LEU A 91 6.38 0.64 -9.37
N GLU A 92 5.43 -0.26 -9.55
CA GLU A 92 4.60 -0.36 -10.75
C GLU A 92 3.30 0.40 -10.48
N VAL A 93 3.24 1.64 -10.98
CA VAL A 93 2.08 2.53 -10.81
C VAL A 93 0.83 1.82 -11.36
N PRO A 94 -0.23 1.65 -10.54
CA PRO A 94 -1.46 1.01 -10.97
C PRO A 94 -2.09 1.71 -12.17
N GLY A 95 -2.45 0.92 -13.19
CA GLY A 95 -3.07 1.39 -14.42
C GLY A 95 -4.59 1.27 -14.43
N ALA A 96 -5.20 1.59 -15.58
CA ALA A 96 -6.64 1.44 -15.79
C ALA A 96 -7.12 -0.04 -15.80
N ASP A 97 -6.18 -0.99 -15.93
CA ASP A 97 -6.41 -2.43 -15.83
C ASP A 97 -6.61 -2.92 -14.38
N GLU A 98 -6.45 -2.03 -13.38
CA GLU A 98 -6.62 -2.30 -11.96
C GLU A 98 -7.75 -1.46 -11.35
N PRO A 99 -9.03 -1.71 -11.71
CA PRO A 99 -10.18 -0.86 -11.35
C PRO A 99 -10.54 -0.89 -9.85
N ASP A 100 -9.94 -1.80 -9.08
CA ASP A 100 -10.06 -1.92 -7.64
C ASP A 100 -9.03 -1.08 -6.87
N VAL A 101 -8.18 -0.32 -7.59
CA VAL A 101 -7.21 0.61 -7.02
C VAL A 101 -7.72 2.04 -7.09
N ILE A 102 -7.68 2.74 -5.97
CA ILE A 102 -8.08 4.14 -5.84
C ILE A 102 -6.83 4.95 -5.49
N ALA A 103 -6.43 5.84 -6.39
CA ALA A 103 -5.32 6.76 -6.16
C ALA A 103 -5.76 7.87 -5.20
N ILE A 104 -4.96 8.10 -4.15
CA ILE A 104 -5.14 9.17 -3.18
C ILE A 104 -3.89 10.04 -3.26
N ASP A 105 -4.04 11.26 -3.74
CA ASP A 105 -2.97 12.25 -3.69
C ASP A 105 -2.64 12.57 -2.22
N ILE A 106 -1.37 12.39 -1.87
CA ILE A 106 -0.88 12.65 -0.51
C ILE A 106 -0.34 14.05 -0.33
N ASP A 107 -0.19 14.88 -1.37
CA ASP A 107 0.38 16.23 -1.29
C ASP A 107 -0.59 17.25 -0.64
N ALA A 108 -0.95 16.95 0.60
CA ALA A 108 -1.86 17.69 1.45
C ALA A 108 -1.53 17.41 2.93
N SER A 109 -2.16 18.10 3.87
CA SER A 109 -2.00 17.81 5.30
C SER A 109 -2.45 16.39 5.66
N PHE A 110 -1.99 15.87 6.80
CA PHE A 110 -2.37 14.55 7.28
C PHE A 110 -3.90 14.38 7.37
N GLU A 111 -4.59 15.38 7.93
CA GLU A 111 -6.05 15.37 8.08
C GLU A 111 -6.78 15.32 6.73
N GLU A 112 -6.30 16.08 5.75
CA GLU A 112 -6.85 16.08 4.40
C GLU A 112 -6.66 14.73 3.70
N VAL A 113 -5.48 14.12 3.83
CA VAL A 113 -5.21 12.78 3.25
C VAL A 113 -6.13 11.74 3.88
N VAL A 114 -6.31 11.78 5.20
CA VAL A 114 -7.25 10.88 5.90
C VAL A 114 -8.68 11.10 5.41
N ALA A 115 -9.12 12.36 5.27
CA ALA A 115 -10.44 12.69 4.75
C ALA A 115 -10.65 12.17 3.31
N ARG A 116 -9.65 12.30 2.44
CA ARG A 116 -9.65 11.74 1.07
C ARG A 116 -9.80 10.22 1.09
N CYS A 117 -9.04 9.52 1.93
CA CYS A 117 -9.16 8.07 2.09
C CYS A 117 -10.56 7.66 2.55
N VAL A 118 -11.11 8.32 3.57
CA VAL A 118 -12.46 8.03 4.07
C VAL A 118 -13.50 8.29 2.98
N GLN A 119 -13.41 9.40 2.25
CA GLN A 119 -14.31 9.72 1.15
C GLN A 119 -14.26 8.68 0.03
N ALA A 120 -13.07 8.21 -0.32
CA ALA A 120 -12.89 7.16 -1.33
C ALA A 120 -13.49 5.81 -0.90
N LEU A 121 -13.50 5.51 0.41
CA LEU A 121 -14.07 4.28 0.94
C LEU A 121 -15.59 4.32 1.13
N LYS A 122 -16.20 5.50 1.31
CA LYS A 122 -17.65 5.65 1.55
C LYS A 122 -18.56 4.80 0.64
N PRO A 123 -18.33 4.70 -0.68
CA PRO A 123 -19.18 3.87 -1.55
C PRO A 123 -19.18 2.37 -1.22
N TYR A 124 -18.21 1.91 -0.44
CA TYR A 124 -18.01 0.50 -0.07
C TYR A 124 -18.37 0.21 1.39
N LEU A 125 -18.72 1.24 2.17
CA LEU A 125 -19.17 1.13 3.56
C LEU A 125 -20.70 1.13 3.56
N SER A 126 -21.30 -0.01 3.20
CA SER A 126 -22.76 -0.25 3.28
C SER A 126 -23.14 -0.91 4.59
#